data_AF-A0A398DKI7-F1
#
_entry.id   AF-A0A398DKI7-F1
#
_cell.length_a   1.000
_cell.length_b   1.000
_cell.length_c   1.000
_cell.angle_alpha   90.00
_cell.angle_beta   90.00
_cell.angle_gamma   90.00
#
_symmetry.space_group_name_H-M   'P 1'
#
loop_
_entity.id
_entity.type
_entity.pdbx_description
1 polymer ?
#
loop_
_entity_poly.entity_id
_entity_poly.type
_entity_poly.pdbx_seq_one_letter_code
_entity_poly.pdbx_strand_id
1 'polypeptide(L)'
;MSPELLLKQDFLTEEEFAIMRKHAEYGSAVIGRVPGFSDVCDIIVSHHERYDGADYPHGTAGTAIPLGGRILAVADPRACWSNARGALRSTPW
;
A
#
# COMPACT_ATOMS: atom_id res chain seq x y z
N MET A 1 -15.01 -2.52 -0.13
CA MET A 1 -14.37 -2.65 1.18
C MET A 1 -15.24 -1.96 2.20
N SER A 2 -15.45 -2.57 3.36
CA SER A 2 -16.33 -2.02 4.38
C SER A 2 -15.59 -0.99 5.25
N PRO A 3 -16.26 0.05 5.76
CA PRO A 3 -15.65 1.02 6.67
C PRO A 3 -15.09 0.36 7.93
N GLU A 4 -15.73 -0.69 8.44
CA GLU A 4 -15.30 -1.40 9.65
C GLU A 4 -13.95 -2.08 9.45
N LEU A 5 -13.70 -2.65 8.26
CA LEU A 5 -12.41 -3.24 7.93
C LEU A 5 -11.33 -2.17 7.77
N LEU A 6 -11.65 -1.04 7.12
CA LEU A 6 -10.71 0.07 6.92
C LEU A 6 -10.30 0.74 8.24
N LEU A 7 -11.18 0.70 9.24
CA LEU A 7 -10.99 1.35 10.54
C LEU A 7 -10.66 0.36 11.66
N LYS A 8 -10.44 -0.92 11.34
CA LYS A 8 -10.16 -1.96 12.33
C LYS A 8 -8.82 -1.66 13.02
N GLN A 9 -8.84 -1.67 14.36
CA GLN A 9 -7.65 -1.42 15.19
C GLN A 9 -6.95 -2.70 15.66
N ASP A 10 -7.63 -3.84 15.56
CA ASP A 10 -7.06 -5.16 15.85
C ASP A 10 -6.36 -5.76 14.61
N PHE A 11 -5.64 -6.86 14.82
CA PHE A 11 -5.02 -7.60 13.73
C PHE A 11 -6.02 -8.01 12.65
N LEU A 12 -5.59 -7.88 11.40
CA LEU A 12 -6.31 -8.40 10.25
C LEU A 12 -6.04 -9.91 10.13
N THR A 13 -7.07 -10.70 9.83
CA THR A 13 -6.87 -12.05 9.32
C THR A 13 -6.22 -12.00 7.93
N GLU A 14 -5.75 -13.14 7.42
CA GLU A 14 -5.18 -13.22 6.07
C GLU A 14 -6.19 -12.79 5.00
N GLU A 15 -7.45 -13.17 5.16
CA GLU A 15 -8.54 -12.82 4.26
C GLU A 15 -8.88 -11.33 4.32
N GLU A 16 -8.92 -10.77 5.53
CA GLU A 16 -9.10 -9.34 5.75
C GLU A 16 -7.95 -8.53 5.15
N PHE A 17 -6.71 -9.00 5.31
CA PHE A 17 -5.52 -8.39 4.73
C PHE A 17 -5.56 -8.43 3.21
N ALA A 18 -5.97 -9.55 2.61
CA ALA A 18 -6.14 -9.68 1.15
C ALA A 18 -7.18 -8.69 0.59
N ILE A 19 -8.21 -8.36 1.38
CA ILE A 19 -9.19 -7.31 1.02
C ILE A 19 -8.59 -5.91 1.22
N MET A 20 -7.89 -5.68 2.34
CA MET A 20 -7.27 -4.40 2.69
C MET A 20 -6.25 -3.95 1.63
N ARG A 21 -5.46 -4.88 1.07
CA ARG A 21 -4.48 -4.59 -0.01
C ARG A 21 -5.10 -3.87 -1.21
N LYS A 22 -6.40 -4.06 -1.47
CA LYS A 22 -7.10 -3.42 -2.59
C LYS A 22 -7.34 -1.92 -2.39
N HIS A 23 -7.11 -1.36 -1.20
CA HIS A 23 -7.35 0.06 -0.95
C HIS A 23 -6.47 0.97 -1.83
N ALA A 24 -5.25 0.54 -2.16
CA ALA A 24 -4.34 1.30 -3.01
C ALA A 24 -4.93 1.46 -4.42
N GLU A 25 -5.44 0.37 -5.00
CA GLU A 25 -6.13 0.36 -6.30
C GLU A 25 -7.42 1.18 -6.25
N TYR A 26 -8.24 0.99 -5.22
CA TYR A 26 -9.51 1.72 -5.08
C TYR A 26 -9.29 3.22 -4.88
N GLY A 27 -8.33 3.62 -4.05
CA GLY A 27 -7.98 5.01 -3.81
C GLY A 27 -7.50 5.69 -5.09
N SER A 28 -6.63 5.01 -5.85
CA SER A 28 -6.17 5.49 -7.15
C SER A 28 -7.34 5.65 -8.14
N ALA A 29 -8.23 4.65 -8.23
CA ALA A 29 -9.40 4.70 -9.10
C ALA A 29 -10.41 5.81 -8.73
N VAL A 30 -10.55 6.13 -7.44
CA VAL A 30 -11.39 7.25 -6.97
C VAL A 30 -10.77 8.59 -7.34
N ILE A 31 -9.48 8.78 -7.06
CA ILE A 31 -8.77 10.03 -7.34
C ILE A 31 -8.63 10.28 -8.84
N GLY A 32 -8.44 9.24 -9.66
CA GLY A 32 -8.37 9.37 -11.11
C GLY A 32 -9.66 9.91 -11.76
N ARG A 33 -10.78 9.93 -11.03
CA ARG A 33 -12.03 10.55 -11.49
C ARG A 33 -12.11 12.05 -11.20
N VAL A 34 -11.19 12.59 -10.39
CA VAL A 34 -11.12 14.02 -10.06
C VAL A 34 -10.29 14.75 -11.11
N PRO A 35 -10.84 15.74 -11.84
CA PRO A 35 -10.09 16.47 -12.85
C PRO A 35 -8.82 17.12 -12.27
N GLY A 36 -7.69 16.91 -12.95
CA GLY A 36 -6.39 17.46 -12.54
C GLY A 36 -5.57 16.58 -11.57
N PHE A 37 -6.07 15.40 -11.19
CA PHE A 37 -5.38 14.49 -10.26
C PHE A 37 -4.93 13.16 -10.89
N SER A 38 -4.96 13.03 -12.22
CA SER A 38 -4.45 11.83 -12.91
C SER A 38 -3.02 11.49 -12.52
N ASP A 39 -2.18 12.51 -12.38
CA ASP A 39 -0.73 12.35 -12.22
C ASP A 39 -0.34 11.77 -10.85
N VAL A 40 -1.23 11.86 -9.86
CA VAL A 40 -1.00 11.28 -8.53
C VAL A 40 -1.52 9.85 -8.41
N CYS A 41 -2.26 9.34 -9.40
CA CYS A 41 -2.83 8.00 -9.36
C CYS A 41 -1.75 6.91 -9.24
N ASP A 42 -0.64 7.09 -9.95
CA ASP A 42 0.50 6.16 -9.92
C ASP A 42 1.22 6.20 -8.57
N ILE A 43 1.27 7.36 -7.92
CA ILE A 43 1.82 7.51 -6.57
C ILE A 43 0.92 6.80 -5.56
N ILE A 44 -0.40 7.00 -5.65
CA ILE A 44 -1.37 6.38 -4.75
C ILE A 44 -1.41 4.87 -4.91
N VAL A 45 -1.36 4.32 -6.12
CA VAL A 45 -1.44 2.86 -6.28
C VAL A 45 -0.15 2.16 -5.83
N SER A 46 1.00 2.83 -5.95
CA SER A 46 2.32 2.24 -5.70
C SER A 46 2.89 2.45 -4.30
N HIS A 47 2.21 3.18 -3.41
CA HIS A 47 2.78 3.51 -2.09
C HIS A 47 3.06 2.31 -1.17
N HIS A 48 2.46 1.15 -1.43
CA HIS A 48 2.78 -0.10 -0.72
C HIS A 48 3.85 -0.96 -1.41
N GLU A 49 4.28 -0.60 -2.61
CA GLU A 49 5.35 -1.32 -3.30
C GLU A 49 6.64 -1.26 -2.47
N ARG A 50 7.40 -2.35 -2.50
CA ARG A 50 8.75 -2.39 -1.94
C ARG A 50 9.76 -2.18 -3.04
N TYR A 51 10.89 -1.56 -2.71
CA TYR A 51 11.95 -1.30 -3.67
C TYR A 51 12.53 -2.60 -4.29
N ASP A 52 12.46 -3.71 -3.56
CA ASP A 52 12.84 -5.05 -4.03
C ASP A 52 11.76 -5.77 -4.87
N GLY A 53 10.57 -5.19 -5.04
CA GLY A 53 9.45 -5.77 -5.78
C GLY A 53 8.68 -6.87 -5.04
N ALA A 54 8.93 -7.08 -3.75
CA ALA A 54 8.31 -8.18 -2.98
C ALA A 54 6.90 -7.87 -2.43
N ASP A 55 6.31 -6.73 -2.78
CA ASP A 55 5.05 -6.24 -2.22
C ASP A 55 3.99 -6.02 -3.32
N TYR A 56 3.00 -5.18 -3.04
CA TYR A 56 1.79 -5.06 -3.83
C TYR A 56 1.53 -3.62 -4.27
N PRO A 57 0.62 -3.39 -5.23
CA PRO A 57 -0.21 -4.36 -5.94
C PRO A 57 0.46 -5.05 -7.13
N HIS A 58 1.47 -4.45 -7.76
CA HIS A 58 2.00 -4.94 -9.03
C HIS A 58 3.35 -5.65 -8.91
N GLY A 59 4.03 -5.55 -7.76
CA GLY A 59 5.39 -6.08 -7.59
C GLY A 59 6.41 -5.23 -8.35
N THR A 60 6.14 -3.94 -8.50
CA THR A 60 7.02 -3.01 -9.20
C THR A 60 8.29 -2.79 -8.39
N ALA A 61 9.46 -2.85 -9.03
CA ALA A 61 10.73 -2.77 -8.32
C ALA A 61 11.55 -1.53 -8.69
N GLY A 62 12.39 -1.10 -7.74
CA GLY A 62 13.41 -0.09 -7.95
C GLY A 62 12.86 1.25 -8.42
N THR A 63 13.48 1.80 -9.46
CA THR A 63 13.11 3.10 -10.03
C THR A 63 11.89 3.05 -10.94
N ALA A 64 11.32 1.86 -11.20
CA ALA A 64 10.02 1.77 -11.86
C ALA A 64 8.89 2.22 -10.92
N ILE A 65 9.12 2.23 -9.61
CA ILE A 65 8.21 2.85 -8.65
C ILE A 65 8.37 4.38 -8.74
N PRO A 66 7.27 5.13 -8.97
CA PRO A 66 7.30 6.59 -8.96
C PRO A 66 7.99 7.15 -7.72
N LEU A 67 8.71 8.26 -7.86
CA LEU A 67 9.43 8.87 -6.73
C LEU A 67 8.49 9.17 -5.56
N GLY A 68 7.30 9.70 -5.83
CA GLY A 68 6.28 9.94 -4.81
C GLY A 68 5.83 8.65 -4.11
N GLY A 69 5.67 7.55 -4.85
CA GLY A 69 5.33 6.24 -4.29
C GLY A 69 6.41 5.74 -3.34
N ARG A 70 7.69 5.90 -3.70
CA ARG A 70 8.83 5.54 -2.83
C ARG A 70 8.91 6.42 -1.57
N ILE A 71 8.59 7.70 -1.68
CA ILE A 71 8.55 8.60 -0.51
C ILE A 71 7.40 8.20 0.42
N LEU A 72 6.21 7.98 -0.11
CA LEU A 72 5.06 7.55 0.68
C LEU A 72 5.28 6.19 1.31
N ALA A 73 5.90 5.25 0.61
CA ALA A 73 6.26 3.94 1.14
C ALA A 73 7.04 4.04 2.45
N VAL A 74 7.96 5.00 2.57
CA VAL A 74 8.77 5.30 3.77
C VAL A 74 7.98 6.06 4.83
N ALA A 75 7.13 6.99 4.42
CA ALA A 75 6.34 7.82 5.33
C ALA A 75 5.11 7.09 5.91
N ASP A 76 4.60 6.07 5.22
CA ASP A 76 3.43 5.31 5.64
C ASP A 76 3.82 4.25 6.69
N PRO A 77 3.30 4.34 7.93
CA PRO A 77 3.54 3.34 8.96
C PRO A 77 2.80 2.03 8.64
N ARG A 78 3.36 1.24 7.71
CA ARG A 78 2.90 -0.13 7.39
C ARG A 78 2.81 -1.04 8.62
N ALA A 79 3.62 -0.73 9.64
CA ALA A 79 3.83 -1.54 10.83
C ALA A 79 2.58 -1.70 11.73
N CYS A 80 1.60 -0.79 11.65
CA CYS A 80 0.40 -0.91 12.49
C CYS A 80 -0.58 -1.99 12.02
N TRP A 81 -0.50 -2.44 10.76
CA TRP A 81 -1.47 -3.38 10.18
C TRP A 81 -1.00 -4.84 10.16
N SER A 82 0.32 -5.08 10.22
CA SER A 82 0.93 -6.34 9.79
C SER A 82 1.55 -7.19 10.89
N ASN A 83 1.45 -6.82 12.18
CA ASN A 83 2.18 -7.55 13.24
C ASN A 83 1.48 -8.85 13.70
N ALA A 84 1.14 -9.72 12.76
CA ALA A 84 0.78 -11.11 12.99
C ALA A 84 1.70 -12.02 12.15
N ARG A 85 2.98 -12.08 12.51
CA ARG A 85 3.84 -13.29 12.52
C ARG A 85 5.27 -12.86 12.85
N GLY A 86 5.84 -13.46 13.88
CA GLY A 86 7.21 -13.23 14.31
C GLY A 86 8.21 -13.34 13.15
N ALA A 87 8.73 -12.19 12.76
CA ALA A 87 10.04 -11.94 12.18
C ALA A 87 10.04 -10.40 12.02
N LEU A 88 10.89 -9.60 12.66
CA LEU A 88 12.32 -9.54 12.36
C LEU A 88 12.70 -10.18 11.02
N ARG A 89 11.90 -9.96 9.95
CA ARG A 89 12.52 -9.73 8.66
C ARG A 89 12.98 -8.30 8.76
N SER A 90 14.25 -8.18 9.13
CA SER A 90 15.09 -7.02 8.84
C SER A 90 14.41 -6.12 7.81
N THR A 91 14.18 -4.86 8.13
CA THR A 91 13.99 -3.86 7.10
C THR A 91 15.35 -3.62 6.46
N PRO A 92 15.63 -4.13 5.25
CA PRO A 92 16.21 -3.28 4.25
C PRO A 92 15.05 -2.85 3.37
N TRP A 93 14.98 -1.55 3.15
CA TRP A 93 14.38 -1.05 1.93
C TRP A 93 14.99 -1.79 0.73
#